data_AF-A0A540MEN3-F1
#
_entry.id   AF-A0A540MEN3-F1
#
_cell.length_a   1.000
_cell.length_b   1.000
_cell.length_c   1.000
_cell.angle_alpha   90.00
_cell.angle_beta   90.00
_cell.angle_gamma   90.00
#
_symmetry.space_group_name_H-M   'P 1'
#
loop_
_entity.id
_entity.type
_entity.pdbx_description
1 polymer ?
#
loop_
_entity_poly.entity_id
_entity_poly.type
_entity_poly.pdbx_seq_one_letter_code
_entity_poly.pdbx_strand_id
1 'polypeptide(L)'
;MELLCPEMENQLDKLLEVGRHWHISRSSEFVFEVRSDDSVMVDLEKWYCSCCQWQIKGFPCSHAVATIMHNDGNPCDYIEDNSVIIHF
;
A
#
# COMPACT_ATOMS: atom_id res chain seq x y z
N MET A 1 3.63 1.92 -20.30
CA MET A 1 3.00 2.98 -19.51
C MET A 1 1.55 2.58 -19.40
N GLU A 2 1.24 1.76 -18.40
CA GLU A 2 -0.14 1.36 -18.15
C GLU A 2 -0.87 2.59 -17.63
N LEU A 3 -1.89 3.02 -18.37
CA LEU A 3 -2.76 4.11 -17.95
C LEU A 3 -3.59 3.60 -16.79
N LEU A 4 -3.27 4.08 -15.59
CA LEU A 4 -4.17 3.95 -14.46
C LEU A 4 -5.48 4.65 -14.82
N CYS A 5 -6.61 4.03 -14.50
CA CYS A 5 -7.87 4.73 -14.58
C CYS A 5 -7.85 5.87 -13.55
N PRO A 6 -8.39 7.07 -13.85
CA PRO A 6 -8.43 8.19 -12.91
C PRO A 6 -9.03 7.85 -11.54
N GLU A 7 -9.91 6.85 -11.47
CA GLU A 7 -10.46 6.34 -10.21
C GLU A 7 -9.38 5.72 -9.30
N MET A 8 -8.45 4.94 -9.87
CA MET A 8 -7.37 4.29 -9.13
C MET A 8 -6.35 5.31 -8.61
N GLU A 9 -6.02 6.32 -9.41
CA GLU A 9 -5.16 7.43 -8.98
C GLU A 9 -5.80 8.19 -7.81
N ASN A 10 -7.08 8.53 -7.90
CA ASN A 10 -7.81 9.17 -6.81
C ASN A 10 -7.88 8.30 -5.54
N GLN A 11 -7.99 6.98 -5.68
CA GLN A 11 -7.93 6.07 -4.54
C GLN A 11 -6.55 6.08 -3.89
N LEU A 12 -5.49 6.09 -4.69
CA LEU A 12 -4.12 6.14 -4.20
C LEU A 12 -3.84 7.43 -3.41
N ASP A 13 -4.28 8.57 -3.95
CA ASP A 13 -4.13 9.88 -3.29
C ASP A 13 -4.82 9.90 -1.92
N LYS A 14 -6.03 9.35 -1.82
CA LYS A 14 -6.76 9.25 -0.54
C LYS A 14 -6.00 8.39 0.47
N LEU A 15 -5.41 7.28 0.03
CA LEU A 15 -4.65 6.38 0.90
C LEU A 15 -3.33 7.00 1.36
N LEU A 16 -2.68 7.79 0.49
CA LEU A 16 -1.50 8.58 0.83
C LEU A 16 -1.81 9.66 1.86
N GLU A 17 -2.92 10.38 1.70
CA GLU A 17 -3.34 11.40 2.66
C GLU A 17 -3.56 10.81 4.07
N VAL A 18 -4.07 9.58 4.17
CA VAL A 18 -4.18 8.87 5.46
C VAL A 18 -2.81 8.61 6.07
N GLY A 19 -1.84 8.18 5.26
CA GLY A 19 -0.51 7.77 5.72
C GLY A 19 0.53 8.87 5.85
N ARG A 20 0.24 10.09 5.39
CA ARG A 20 1.21 11.20 5.23
C ARG A 20 2.00 11.58 6.49
N HIS A 21 1.48 11.28 7.68
CA HIS A 21 2.12 11.62 8.95
C HIS A 21 2.72 10.39 9.68
N TRP A 22 2.62 9.20 9.09
CA TRP A 22 3.12 7.99 9.73
C TRP A 22 4.64 7.92 9.65
N HIS A 23 5.24 7.40 10.72
CA HIS A 23 6.66 7.12 10.74
C HIS A 23 6.89 5.71 10.17
N ILE A 24 7.73 5.61 9.14
CA ILE A 24 8.07 4.35 8.48
C ILE A 24 9.54 4.05 8.76
N SER A 25 9.82 2.85 9.26
CA SER A 25 11.17 2.36 9.50
C SER A 25 11.42 1.04 8.79
N ARG A 26 12.48 0.99 8.00
CA ARG A 26 12.91 -0.23 7.32
C ARG A 26 13.55 -1.20 8.31
N SER A 27 13.01 -2.41 8.38
CA SER A 27 13.52 -3.50 9.23
C SER A 27 14.42 -4.48 8.46
N SER A 28 14.15 -4.70 7.18
CA SER A 28 14.98 -5.50 6.27
C SER A 28 14.87 -4.99 4.83
N GLU A 29 15.39 -5.73 3.84
CA GLU A 29 15.28 -5.35 2.43
C GLU A 29 13.83 -5.09 2.00
N PHE A 30 12.89 -5.94 2.41
CA PHE A 30 11.49 -5.86 2.00
C PHE A 30 10.51 -5.60 3.14
N VAL A 31 10.96 -5.66 4.41
CA VAL A 31 10.09 -5.54 5.59
C VAL A 31 10.23 -4.17 6.24
N PHE A 32 9.10 -3.54 6.52
CA PHE A 32 8.97 -2.22 7.11
C PHE A 32 8.01 -2.24 8.30
N GLU A 33 8.29 -1.40 9.29
CA GLU A 33 7.38 -1.06 10.37
C GLU A 33 6.77 0.32 10.06
N VAL A 34 5.44 0.40 10.04
CA VAL A 34 4.67 1.64 9.92
C VAL A 34 4.04 1.93 11.27
N ARG A 35 4.35 3.09 11.84
CA ARG A 35 3.77 3.55 13.12
C ARG A 35 2.62 4.50 12.84
N SER A 36 1.40 3.97 12.90
CA SER A 36 0.14 4.69 12.82
C SER A 36 -0.46 4.84 14.23
N ASP A 37 -1.74 4.51 14.42
CA ASP A 37 -2.33 4.34 15.76
C ASP A 37 -1.78 3.09 16.44
N ASP A 38 -1.44 2.07 15.63
CA ASP A 38 -0.77 0.83 16.03
C ASP A 38 0.52 0.65 15.23
N SER A 39 1.40 -0.26 15.67
CA SER A 39 2.54 -0.70 14.86
C SER A 39 2.10 -1.76 13.86
N VAL A 40 2.32 -1.48 12.57
CA VAL A 40 1.92 -2.34 11.45
C VAL A 40 3.15 -2.75 10.65
N MET A 41 3.36 -4.05 10.51
CA MET A 41 4.37 -4.61 9.62
C MET A 41 3.86 -4.69 8.17
N VAL A 42 4.69 -4.25 7.24
CA VAL A 42 4.50 -4.38 5.77
C VAL A 42 5.69 -5.16 5.20
N ASP A 43 5.42 -6.16 4.37
CA ASP A 43 6.40 -6.95 3.62
C ASP A 43 6.10 -6.80 2.12
N LEU A 44 6.96 -6.05 1.42
CA LEU A 44 6.80 -5.74 0.00
C LEU A 44 7.12 -6.93 -0.91
N GLU A 45 7.93 -7.90 -0.48
CA GLU A 45 8.22 -9.09 -1.29
C GLU A 45 7.00 -10.02 -1.31
N LYS A 46 6.30 -10.11 -0.18
CA LYS A 46 5.13 -11.00 -0.02
C LYS A 46 3.78 -10.33 -0.28
N TRP A 47 3.79 -9.05 -0.67
CA TRP A 47 2.58 -8.23 -0.86
C TRP A 47 1.67 -8.30 0.38
N TYR A 48 2.29 -8.17 1.55
CA TYR A 48 1.68 -8.46 2.83
C TYR A 48 1.67 -7.21 3.71
N CYS A 49 0.53 -6.98 4.35
CA CYS A 49 0.40 -6.04 5.45
C CYS A 49 -0.29 -6.72 6.63
N SER A 50 0.25 -6.55 7.84
CA SER A 50 -0.34 -7.12 9.07
C SER A 50 -1.72 -6.57 9.42
N CYS A 51 -2.19 -5.49 8.77
CA CYS A 51 -3.58 -5.04 8.88
C CYS A 51 -4.58 -5.87 8.05
N CYS A 52 -4.10 -6.88 7.31
CA CYS A 52 -4.86 -7.82 6.47
C CYS A 52 -5.59 -7.20 5.25
N GLN A 53 -5.66 -5.87 5.14
CA GLN A 53 -6.45 -5.20 4.10
C GLN A 53 -5.87 -5.41 2.69
N TRP A 54 -4.54 -5.52 2.57
CA TRP A 54 -3.90 -5.74 1.27
C TRP A 54 -4.31 -7.11 0.70
N GLN A 55 -4.23 -8.14 1.53
CA GLN A 55 -4.52 -9.53 1.18
C GLN A 55 -6.01 -9.75 0.91
N ILE A 56 -6.88 -9.07 1.64
CA ILE A 56 -8.34 -9.18 1.45
C ILE A 56 -8.76 -8.51 0.14
N LYS A 57 -8.17 -7.35 -0.18
CA LYS A 57 -8.58 -6.53 -1.33
C LYS A 57 -7.85 -6.86 -2.62
N GLY A 58 -6.72 -7.57 -2.56
CA GLY A 58 -5.80 -7.71 -3.70
C GLY A 58 -5.18 -6.37 -4.14
N PHE A 59 -5.29 -5.33 -3.31
CA PHE A 59 -4.85 -3.97 -3.59
C PHE A 59 -4.15 -3.38 -2.36
N PRO A 60 -3.04 -2.62 -2.53
CA PRO A 60 -2.30 -2.04 -1.42
C PRO A 60 -3.17 -1.22 -0.46
N CYS A 61 -3.17 -1.56 0.82
CA CYS A 61 -3.79 -0.72 1.85
C CYS A 61 -3.00 0.58 2.07
N SER A 62 -3.51 1.53 2.86
CA SER A 62 -2.81 2.79 3.17
C SER A 62 -1.40 2.58 3.74
N HIS A 63 -1.21 1.59 4.61
CA HIS A 63 0.13 1.26 5.14
C HIS A 63 1.09 0.80 4.03
N ALA A 64 0.60 -0.03 3.11
CA ALA A 64 1.37 -0.53 1.98
C ALA A 64 1.70 0.59 1.00
N VAL A 65 0.72 1.40 0.62
CA VAL A 65 0.88 2.58 -0.24
C VAL A 65 1.93 3.53 0.32
N ALA A 66 1.84 3.90 1.59
CA ALA A 66 2.80 4.79 2.23
C ALA A 66 4.22 4.16 2.26
N THR A 67 4.32 2.85 2.50
CA THR A 67 5.60 2.13 2.50
C THR A 67 6.23 2.06 1.11
N ILE A 68 5.43 1.78 0.08
CA ILE A 68 5.90 1.70 -1.31
C ILE A 68 6.45 3.07 -1.74
N MET A 69 5.72 4.15 -1.47
CA MET A 69 6.18 5.51 -1.79
C MET A 69 7.43 5.90 -0.96
N HIS A 70 7.50 5.50 0.31
CA HIS A 70 8.69 5.72 1.14
C HIS A 70 9.93 4.97 0.62
N ASN A 71 9.73 3.85 -0.08
CA ASN A 71 10.80 3.07 -0.71
C ASN A 71 11.01 3.46 -2.19
N ASP A 72 10.56 4.66 -2.60
CA ASP A 72 10.66 5.18 -3.98
C ASP A 72 10.05 4.25 -5.04
N GLY A 73 9.12 3.37 -4.64
CA GLY A 73 8.43 2.43 -5.52
C GLY A 73 7.13 2.99 -6.08
N ASN A 74 6.55 2.29 -7.05
CA ASN A 74 5.25 2.62 -7.60
C ASN A 74 4.17 1.67 -7.04
N PRO A 75 3.15 2.16 -6.31
CA PRO A 75 2.06 1.33 -5.77
C PRO A 75 1.31 0.51 -6.82
N CYS A 76 1.36 0.92 -8.08
CA CYS A 76 0.70 0.23 -9.17
C CYS A 76 1.39 -1.09 -9.56
N ASP A 77 2.66 -1.25 -9.24
CA ASP A 77 3.40 -2.50 -9.45
C ASP A 77 2.94 -3.62 -8.48
N TYR A 78 2.06 -3.28 -7.53
CA TYR A 78 1.62 -4.12 -6.41
C TYR A 78 0.11 -4.43 -6.44
N ILE A 79 -0.51 -4.26 -7.62
CA ILE A 79 -1.93 -4.53 -7.86
C ILE A 79 -2.02 -5.85 -8.62
N GLU A 80 -2.82 -6.80 -8.13
CA GLU A 80 -3.09 -8.01 -8.91
C GLU A 80 -3.95 -7.68 -10.15
N ASP A 81 -3.66 -8.33 -11.29
CA ASP A 81 -4.31 -8.11 -12.60
C ASP A 81 -5.85 -8.28 -12.55
N ASN A 82 -6.37 -8.96 -11.53
CA ASN A 82 -7.80 -9.19 -11.31
C ASN A 82 -8.45 -8.29 -10.23
N SER A 83 -7.71 -7.32 -9.66
CA SER A 83 -8.19 -6.52 -8.51
C SER A 83 -9.21 -5.43 -8.85
N VAL A 84 -9.75 -5.40 -10.05
CA VAL A 84 -10.80 -4.44 -10.40
C VAL A 84 -12.16 -4.96 -9.92
N ILE A 85 -12.79 -4.17 -9.05
CA ILE A 85 -14.20 -4.16 -8.66
C ILE A 85 -14.60 -5.10 -7.51
N ILE A 86 -14.41 -4.63 -6.28
CA ILE A 86 -15.46 -4.73 -5.26
C ILE A 86 -15.79 -3.33 -4.76
N HIS A 87 -16.56 -2.61 -5.57
CA HIS A 87 -17.44 -1.57 -5.06
C HIS A 87 -18.58 -2.28 -4.30
N PHE A 88 -18.62 -2.11 -2.99
CA PHE A 88 -19.86 -2.10 -2.22
C PHE A 88 -19.97 -0.74 -1.53
#